data_AF-A0A7V4H102-F1
#
_entry.id   AF-A0A7V4H102-F1
#
_cell.length_a   1.000
_cell.length_b   1.000
_cell.length_c   1.000
_cell.angle_alpha   90.00
_cell.angle_beta   90.00
_cell.angle_gamma   90.00
#
_symmetry.space_group_name_H-M   'P 1'
#
loop_
_entity.id
_entity.type
_entity.pdbx_description
1 polymer ?
#
loop_
_entity_poly.entity_id
_entity_poly.type
_entity_poly.pdbx_seq_one_letter_code
_entity_poly.pdbx_strand_id
1 'polypeptide(L)' 'MTEAQGQLLASTVDALREVPGVAALVLGGSHARGRARPDSDLDIGVCYRAGFPLDIEAIRAVAEALNDAP' A
#
# COMPACT_ATOMS: atom_id res chain seq x y z
N MET A 1 -6.66 -14.47 -0.14
CA MET A 1 -6.10 -13.50 -1.09
C MET A 1 -6.15 -14.13 -2.46
N THR A 2 -6.79 -13.48 -3.43
CA THR A 2 -6.80 -13.91 -4.83
C THR A 2 -5.47 -13.60 -5.49
N GLU A 3 -5.22 -14.18 -6.68
CA GLU A 3 -4.03 -13.87 -7.47
C GLU A 3 -3.98 -12.38 -7.85
N ALA A 4 -5.11 -11.81 -8.30
CA ALA A 4 -5.23 -10.39 -8.61
C ALA A 4 -4.92 -9.50 -7.40
N GLN A 5 -5.43 -9.83 -6.21
CA GLN A 5 -5.09 -9.11 -4.97
C GLN A 5 -3.60 -9.22 -4.63
N GLY A 6 -2.99 -10.39 -4.84
CA GLY A 6 -1.55 -10.59 -4.63
C GLY A 6 -0.70 -9.73 -5.57
N GLN A 7 -1.09 -9.65 -6.85
CA GLN A 7 -0.42 -8.83 -7.85
C GLN A 7 -0.53 -7.33 -7.52
N LEU A 8 -1.73 -6.87 -7.14
CA LEU A 8 -1.98 -5.49 -6.72
C LEU A 8 -1.19 -5.14 -5.46
N LEU A 9 -1.12 -6.04 -4.47
CA LEU A 9 -0.32 -5.84 -3.28
C LEU A 9 1.16 -5.69 -3.63
N ALA A 10 1.70 -6.55 -4.49
CA ALA A 10 3.10 -6.51 -4.90
C ALA A 10 3.43 -5.20 -5.64
N SER A 11 2.62 -4.78 -6.61
CA SER A 11 2.84 -3.51 -7.32
C SER A 11 2.73 -2.30 -6.41
N THR A 12 1.78 -2.33 -5.46
CA THR A 12 1.61 -1.24 -4.48
C THR A 12 2.82 -1.14 -3.55
N VAL A 13 3.34 -2.27 -3.06
CA VAL A 13 4.53 -2.30 -2.20
C VAL A 13 5.78 -1.82 -2.97
N ASP A 14 5.95 -2.29 -4.21
CA ASP A 14 7.08 -1.89 -5.05
C ASP A 14 7.06 -0.39 -5.39
N ALA A 15 5.89 0.20 -5.59
CA ALA A 15 5.77 1.64 -5.85
C ALA A 15 5.97 2.47 -4.57
N LEU A 16 5.33 2.09 -3.46
CA LEU A 16 5.40 2.85 -2.20
C LEU A 16 6.79 2.80 -1.56
N ARG A 17 7.55 1.72 -1.70
CA ARG A 17 8.88 1.63 -1.07
C ARG A 17 9.90 2.64 -1.63
N GLU A 18 9.68 3.11 -2.86
CA GLU A 18 10.54 4.11 -3.50
C GLU A 18 10.21 5.54 -3.06
N VAL A 19 9.11 5.74 -2.32
CA VAL A 19 8.68 7.06 -1.85
C VAL A 19 9.56 7.54 -0.71
N PRO A 20 10.18 8.74 -0.83
CA PRO A 20 10.94 9.34 0.26
C PRO A 20 10.10 9.49 1.53
N GLY A 21 10.69 9.12 2.67
CA GLY A 21 10.01 9.15 3.97
C GLY A 21 9.44 7.80 4.42
N VAL A 22 9.21 6.87 3.50
CA VAL A 22 8.71 5.53 3.86
C VAL A 22 9.78 4.76 4.61
N ALA A 23 9.50 4.44 5.87
CA ALA A 23 10.38 3.65 6.73
C ALA A 23 9.96 2.18 6.79
N ALA A 24 8.67 1.90 6.66
CA ALA A 24 8.12 0.55 6.56
C ALA A 24 6.73 0.55 5.93
N LEU A 25 6.35 -0.60 5.37
CA LEU A 25 5.01 -0.90 4.88
C LEU A 25 4.46 -2.09 5.67
N VAL A 26 3.21 -1.99 6.11
CA VAL A 26 2.58 -3.00 6.97
C VAL A 26 1.25 -3.44 6.36
N LEU A 27 1.06 -4.75 6.20
CA LEU A 27 -0.24 -5.29 5.85
C LEU A 27 -1.16 -5.23 7.09
N GLY A 28 -2.31 -4.58 6.93
CA GLY A 28 -3.32 -4.42 7.96
C GLY A 28 -4.56 -5.26 7.71
N GLY A 29 -5.65 -4.88 8.39
CA GLY A 29 -6.97 -5.33 7.97
C GLY A 29 -7.34 -6.78 8.27
N SER A 30 -8.28 -7.27 7.49
CA SER A 30 -8.78 -8.64 7.53
C SER A 30 -7.73 -9.64 7.05
N HIS A 31 -6.90 -9.24 6.08
CA HIS A 31 -5.81 -10.04 5.54
C HIS A 31 -4.73 -10.33 6.59
N ALA A 32 -4.27 -9.32 7.31
CA ALA A 32 -3.29 -9.51 8.40
C ALA A 32 -3.83 -10.36 9.56
N ARG A 33 -5.15 -10.37 9.77
CA ARG A 33 -5.80 -11.15 10.84
C ARG A 33 -6.24 -12.55 10.42
N GLY A 34 -6.02 -12.95 9.17
CA GLY A 34 -6.47 -14.24 8.65
C GLY A 34 -7.99 -14.38 8.54
N ARG A 35 -8.73 -13.26 8.48
CA ARG A 35 -10.21 -13.23 8.35
C ARG A 35 -10.69 -12.59 7.06
N ALA A 36 -9.80 -12.44 6.08
CA ALA A 36 -10.16 -11.91 4.76
C ALA A 36 -11.07 -12.87 4.00
N ARG A 37 -12.07 -12.29 3.34
CA ARG A 37 -12.91 -12.95 2.33
C ARG A 37 -12.37 -12.61 0.93
N PRO A 38 -12.81 -13.31 -0.13
CA PRO A 38 -12.38 -13.01 -1.50
C PRO A 38 -12.69 -11.58 -1.97
N ASP A 39 -13.70 -10.94 -1.39
CA ASP A 39 -14.15 -9.58 -1.67
C ASP A 39 -13.60 -8.53 -0.67
N SER A 40 -12.68 -8.93 0.21
CA SER A 40 -12.10 -7.99 1.18
C SER A 40 -11.09 -7.04 0.53
N ASP A 41 -11.08 -5.80 1.02
CA ASP A 41 -10.08 -4.81 0.64
C ASP A 41 -8.69 -5.14 1.23
N LEU A 42 -7.67 -4.53 0.63
CA LEU A 42 -6.29 -4.57 1.12
C LEU A 42 -5.99 -3.30 1.92
N ASP A 43 -5.65 -3.46 3.20
CA ASP A 43 -5.21 -2.34 4.05
C ASP A 43 -3.67 -2.31 4.12
N ILE A 44 -3.06 -1.21 3.71
CA ILE A 44 -1.60 -1.00 3.80
C ILE A 44 -1.32 0.23 4.68
N GLY A 45 -0.61 0.02 5.78
CA GLY A 45 -0.08 1.09 6.62
C GLY A 45 1.29 1.55 6.14
N VAL A 46 1.48 2.86 6.01
CA VAL A 46 2.77 3.49 5.71
C VAL A 46 3.34 4.08 6.99
N CYS A 47 4.49 3.59 7.43
CA CYS A 47 5.19 4.11 8.59
C CYS A 47 6.32 5.04 8.15
N TYR A 48 6.43 6.21 8.78
CA TYR A 48 7.50 7.18 8.57
C TYR A 48 8.01 7.71 9.91
N ARG A 49 9.17 8.36 9.91
CA ARG A 49 9.73 8.98 11.11
C ARG A 49 9.43 10.49 11.07
N ALA A 50 9.08 11.09 12.20
CA ALA A 50 8.75 12.52 12.25
C ALA A 50 9.86 13.43 11.70
N GLY A 51 11.14 13.06 11.87
CA GLY A 51 12.28 13.80 11.33
C GLY A 51 12.56 13.56 9.83
N PHE A 52 11.84 12.65 9.18
CA PHE A 52 11.94 12.37 7.75
C PHE A 52 10.52 12.16 7.20
N PRO A 53 9.77 13.25 7.00
CA PRO A 53 8.36 13.19 6.63
C PRO A 53 8.16 12.53 5.27
N LEU A 54 6.96 12.01 5.04
CA LEU A 54 6.57 11.46 3.74
C LEU A 54 6.53 12.55 2.68
N ASP A 55 7.04 12.22 1.50
CA ASP A 55 6.75 12.96 0.29
C ASP A 55 5.29 12.67 -0.14
N ILE A 56 4.39 13.56 0.26
CA ILE A 56 2.94 13.40 0.03
C ILE A 56 2.59 13.48 -1.46
N GLU A 57 3.33 14.26 -2.25
CA GLU A 57 3.10 14.35 -3.69
C GLU A 57 3.54 13.06 -4.40
N ALA A 58 4.65 12.44 -3.94
CA ALA A 58 5.03 11.11 -4.42
C ALA A 58 4.00 10.04 -4.03
N ILE A 59 3.44 10.07 -2.81
CA ILE A 59 2.34 9.16 -2.42
C ILE A 59 1.13 9.34 -3.34
N ARG A 60 0.75 10.59 -3.63
CA ARG A 60 -0.35 10.91 -4.56
C ARG A 60 -0.08 10.34 -5.94
N ALA A 61 1.11 10.55 -6.50
CA ALA A 61 1.48 10.05 -7.82
C ALA A 61 1.42 8.52 -7.89
N VAL A 62 1.87 7.81 -6.84
CA VAL A 62 1.73 6.36 -6.74
C VAL A 62 0.26 5.93 -6.73
N ALA A 63 -0.58 6.58 -5.93
CA ALA A 63 -2.00 6.28 -5.86
C ALA A 63 -2.70 6.51 -7.21
N GLU A 64 -2.38 7.60 -7.91
CA GLU A 64 -2.91 7.90 -9.24
C GLU A 64 -2.48 6.87 -10.28
N ALA A 65 -1.21 6.41 -10.24
CA ALA A 65 -0.70 5.42 -11.18
C ALA A 65 -1.31 4.01 -10.98
N LEU A 66 -1.74 3.68 -9.76
CA LEU A 66 -2.37 2.39 -9.41
C LEU A 66 -3.89 2.40 -9.57
N ASN A 67 -4.49 3.56 -9.86
CA ASN A 67 -5.93 3.70 -9.92
C ASN A 67 -6.46 3.27 -11.29
N ASP A 68 -7.14 2.12 -11.34
CA ASP A 68 -7.67 1.52 -12.58
C ASP A 68 -8.94 2.21 -13.11
N ALA A 69 -9.54 3.14 -12.35
CA ALA A 69 -10.73 3.90 -12.73
C ALA A 69 -10.55 5.40 -12.44
N PRO A 70 -10.87 6.31 -13.38
CA PRO A 70 -10.64 7.76 -13.22
C PRO A 70 -11.44 8.41 -12.09
#